data_AF-A0A7W2I798-F1
#
_entry.id   AF-A0A7W2I798-F1
#
_cell.length_a   1.000
_cell.length_b   1.000
_cell.length_c   1.000
_cell.angle_alpha   90.00
_cell.angle_beta   90.00
_cell.angle_gamma   90.00
#
_symmetry.space_group_name_H-M   'P 1'
#
loop_
_entity.id
_entity.type
_entity.pdbx_description
1 polymer ?
#
loop_
_entity_poly.entity_id
_entity_poly.type
_entity_poly.pdbx_seq_one_letter_code
_entity_poly.pdbx_strand_id
1 'polypeptide(L)'
;MDAQDLWISLRNEQPERVSRVAEKFEPIEGTALHLVEKLMDLRSLVSIANDKCGTIGNPYEQPTEDLEVLLSIARRLSGIRGRNKWERG
;
A
#
# COMPACT_ATOMS: atom_id res chain seq x y z
N MET A 1 8.97 -11.66 9.78
CA MET A 1 7.85 -10.73 9.90
C MET A 1 6.74 -11.21 8.99
N ASP A 2 5.58 -11.48 9.55
CA ASP A 2 4.39 -11.84 8.79
C ASP A 2 3.62 -10.59 8.32
N ALA A 3 2.51 -10.78 7.61
CA ALA A 3 1.69 -9.67 7.14
C ALA A 3 1.08 -8.86 8.29
N GLN A 4 0.74 -9.51 9.41
CA GLN A 4 0.03 -8.90 10.52
C GLN A 4 0.95 -7.99 11.35
N ASP A 5 2.17 -8.44 11.64
CA ASP A 5 3.23 -7.64 12.25
C ASP A 5 3.53 -6.37 11.44
N LEU A 6 3.64 -6.51 10.11
CA LEU A 6 3.90 -5.39 9.21
C LEU A 6 2.72 -4.40 9.22
N TRP A 7 1.49 -4.91 9.21
CA TRP A 7 0.29 -4.09 9.28
C TRP A 7 0.15 -3.34 10.61
N ILE A 8 0.46 -3.98 11.73
CA ILE A 8 0.51 -3.33 13.05
C ILE A 8 1.55 -2.23 13.05
N SER A 9 2.74 -2.48 12.48
CA SER A 9 3.81 -1.49 12.39
C SER A 9 3.39 -0.28 11.53
N LEU A 10 2.73 -0.52 10.40
CA LEU A 10 2.14 0.53 9.57
C LEU A 10 1.08 1.33 10.33
N ARG A 11 0.21 0.66 11.09
CA ARG A 11 -0.82 1.32 11.92
C ARG A 11 -0.21 2.18 13.01
N ASN A 12 0.92 1.76 13.59
CA ASN A 12 1.62 2.54 14.61
C ASN A 12 2.32 3.77 14.01
N GLU A 13 2.90 3.66 12.81
CA GLU A 13 3.58 4.78 12.15
C GLU A 13 2.62 5.78 11.47
N GLN A 14 1.52 5.28 10.88
CA GLN A 14 0.58 6.05 10.07
C GLN A 14 -0.88 5.64 10.35
N PRO A 15 -1.38 5.83 11.60
CA PRO A 15 -2.70 5.33 12.00
C PRO A 15 -3.84 5.87 11.14
N GLU A 16 -3.80 7.16 10.80
CA GLU A 16 -4.85 7.79 10.00
C GLU A 16 -4.90 7.25 8.57
N ARG A 17 -3.74 7.12 7.92
CA ARG A 17 -3.63 6.61 6.54
C ARG A 17 -4.08 5.15 6.48
N VAL A 18 -3.65 4.34 7.46
CA VAL A 18 -4.09 2.94 7.58
C VAL A 18 -5.60 2.87 7.78
N SER A 19 -6.19 3.70 8.64
CA SER A 19 -7.63 3.68 8.89
C SER A 19 -8.45 3.96 7.63
N ARG A 20 -7.99 4.83 6.72
CA ARG A 20 -8.70 5.17 5.49
C ARG A 20 -8.69 4.05 4.45
N VAL A 21 -7.73 3.14 4.50
CA VAL A 21 -7.59 2.06 3.53
C VAL A 21 -7.87 0.67 4.11
N ALA A 22 -7.98 0.54 5.44
CA ALA A 22 -8.03 -0.74 6.16
C ALA A 22 -9.12 -1.70 5.67
N GLU A 23 -10.30 -1.18 5.32
CA GLU A 23 -11.41 -1.98 4.81
C GLU A 23 -11.08 -2.76 3.52
N LYS A 24 -10.07 -2.31 2.76
CA LYS A 24 -9.61 -3.01 1.54
C LYS A 24 -8.59 -4.11 1.80
N PHE A 25 -8.06 -4.16 3.03
CA PHE A 25 -6.97 -5.07 3.38
C PHE A 25 -7.39 -6.22 4.29
N GLU A 26 -8.52 -6.14 5.00
CA GLU A 26 -9.00 -7.22 5.85
C GLU A 26 -9.56 -8.42 5.04
N PRO A 27 -9.22 -9.67 5.40
CA PRO A 27 -8.26 -10.07 6.44
C PRO A 27 -6.79 -9.88 6.01
N ILE A 28 -5.94 -9.50 6.97
CA ILE A 28 -4.48 -9.39 6.78
C ILE A 28 -3.88 -10.77 7.06
N GLU A 29 -3.52 -11.50 6.00
CA GLU A 29 -2.99 -12.87 6.12
C GLU A 29 -1.75 -13.07 5.25
N GLY A 30 -0.97 -14.09 5.61
CA GLY A 30 0.21 -14.51 4.86
C GLY A 30 1.48 -13.76 5.24
N THR A 31 2.33 -13.52 4.26
CA THR A 31 3.67 -12.96 4.48
C THR A 31 3.70 -11.45 4.29
N ALA A 32 4.70 -10.79 4.87
CA ALA A 32 4.98 -9.38 4.61
C ALA A 32 5.07 -9.06 3.10
N LEU A 33 5.55 -10.00 2.28
CA LEU A 33 5.59 -9.86 0.82
C LEU A 33 4.18 -9.77 0.22
N HIS A 34 3.27 -10.66 0.60
CA HIS A 34 1.89 -10.61 0.11
C HIS A 34 1.20 -9.29 0.45
N LEU A 35 1.45 -8.74 1.64
CA LEU A 35 0.91 -7.43 2.03
C LEU A 35 1.49 -6.29 1.18
N VAL A 36 2.81 -6.30 0.93
CA VAL A 36 3.48 -5.31 0.07
C VAL A 36 2.97 -5.39 -1.37
N GLU A 37 2.75 -6.60 -1.90
CA GLU A 37 2.17 -6.81 -3.23
C GLU A 37 0.73 -6.28 -3.29
N LYS A 38 -0.10 -6.59 -2.28
CA LYS A 38 -1.48 -6.08 -2.18
C LYS A 38 -1.52 -4.54 -2.09
N LEU A 39 -0.61 -3.92 -1.34
CA LEU A 39 -0.48 -2.46 -1.28
C LEU A 39 -0.12 -1.87 -2.65
N MET A 40 0.80 -2.51 -3.38
CA MET A 40 1.21 -2.09 -4.72
C MET A 40 0.06 -2.21 -5.73
N ASP A 41 -0.68 -3.32 -5.70
CA ASP A 41 -1.81 -3.56 -6.59
C ASP A 41 -2.93 -2.55 -6.33
N LEU A 42 -3.29 -2.32 -5.05
CA LEU A 42 -4.31 -1.33 -4.70
C LEU A 42 -3.87 0.08 -5.13
N ARG A 43 -2.61 0.45 -4.90
CA ARG A 43 -2.06 1.75 -5.34
C ARG A 43 -2.15 1.90 -6.85
N SER A 44 -1.88 0.85 -7.62
CA SER A 44 -2.01 0.85 -9.07
C SER A 44 -3.47 1.08 -9.49
N LEU A 45 -4.42 0.35 -8.91
CA LEU A 45 -5.85 0.50 -9.19
C LEU A 45 -6.37 1.90 -8.86
N VAL A 46 -6.00 2.44 -7.69
CA VAL A 46 -6.40 3.77 -7.26
C VAL A 46 -5.75 4.84 -8.12
N SER A 47 -4.48 4.70 -8.52
CA SER A 47 -3.82 5.61 -9.45
C SER A 47 -4.52 5.65 -10.82
N ILE A 48 -4.92 4.48 -11.36
CA ILE A 48 -5.68 4.41 -12.61
C ILE A 48 -7.05 5.08 -12.47
N ALA A 49 -7.73 4.89 -11.33
CA ALA A 49 -9.00 5.56 -11.05
C ALA A 49 -8.82 7.07 -10.90
N ASN A 50 -7.75 7.50 -10.23
CA ASN A 50 -7.37 8.90 -10.05
C ASN A 50 -7.11 9.58 -11.40
N ASP A 51 -6.36 8.95 -12.31
CA ASP A 51 -6.07 9.49 -13.64
C ASP A 51 -7.31 9.59 -14.53
N LYS A 52 -8.29 8.71 -14.31
CA LYS A 52 -9.57 8.73 -15.03
C LYS A 52 -10.57 9.72 -14.44
N CYS A 53 -10.45 10.03 -13.15
CA CYS A 53 -11.24 11.07 -12.51
C CYS A 53 -10.65 12.44 -12.82
N GLY A 54 -11.50 13.40 -13.18
CA GLY A 54 -11.06 14.79 -13.32
C GLY A 54 -10.53 15.35 -11.99
N THR A 55 -9.86 16.50 -12.05
CA THR A 55 -9.23 17.15 -10.88
C THR A 55 -10.22 17.71 -9.86
N ILE A 56 -11.46 18.01 -10.24
CA ILE A 56 -12.44 18.60 -9.34
C ILE A 56 -13.19 17.50 -8.58
N GLY A 57 -12.96 17.42 -7.27
CA GLY A 57 -13.66 16.49 -6.37
C GLY A 57 -13.22 15.03 -6.54
N ASN A 58 -11.98 14.79 -6.98
CA ASN A 58 -11.44 13.45 -7.20
C ASN A 58 -11.39 12.67 -5.87
N PRO A 59 -12.22 11.63 -5.68
CA PRO A 59 -12.22 10.87 -4.43
C PRO A 59 -10.98 9.98 -4.29
N TYR A 60 -10.15 9.85 -5.33
CA TYR A 60 -8.99 8.95 -5.38
C TYR A 60 -7.66 9.65 -5.13
N GLU A 61 -7.61 10.98 -5.08
CA GLU A 61 -6.35 11.72 -4.87
C GLU A 61 -5.73 11.38 -3.50
N GLN A 62 -6.50 11.52 -2.42
CA GLN A 62 -6.05 11.21 -1.06
C GLN A 62 -5.71 9.72 -0.86
N PRO A 63 -6.56 8.76 -1.29
CA PRO A 63 -6.19 7.34 -1.25
C PRO A 63 -4.93 7.00 -2.06
N THR A 64 -4.67 7.68 -3.18
CA THR A 64 -3.44 7.46 -3.98
C THR A 64 -2.20 7.83 -3.16
N GLU A 65 -2.23 9.01 -2.54
CA GLU A 65 -1.13 9.49 -1.69
C GLU A 65 -0.94 8.59 -0.45
N ASP A 66 -2.04 8.24 0.22
CA ASP A 66 -2.01 7.37 1.40
C ASP A 66 -1.36 6.02 1.08
N LEU A 67 -1.75 5.39 -0.02
CA LEU A 67 -1.19 4.10 -0.42
C LEU A 67 0.27 4.19 -0.84
N GLU A 68 0.69 5.30 -1.43
CA GLU A 68 2.09 5.54 -1.77
C GLU A 68 2.98 5.63 -0.52
N VAL A 69 2.53 6.39 0.49
CA VAL A 69 3.24 6.50 1.77
C VAL A 69 3.28 5.15 2.49
N LEU A 70 2.14 4.46 2.57
CA LEU A 70 2.05 3.15 3.22
C LEU A 70 2.93 2.10 2.53
N LEU A 71 2.96 2.06 1.20
CA LEU A 71 3.83 1.16 0.44
C LEU A 71 5.32 1.45 0.68
N SER A 72 5.69 2.73 0.75
CA SER A 72 7.08 3.15 1.03
C SER A 72 7.53 2.67 2.41
N ILE A 73 6.71 2.89 3.45
CA ILE A 73 6.99 2.42 4.81
C ILE A 73 6.99 0.89 4.88
N ALA A 74 6.03 0.24 4.21
CA ALA A 74 5.93 -1.23 4.19
C ALA A 74 7.20 -1.87 3.63
N ARG A 75 7.75 -1.32 2.53
CA ARG A 75 9.02 -1.77 1.95
C ARG A 75 10.21 -1.53 2.88
N ARG A 76 10.25 -0.38 3.55
CA ARG A 76 11.30 -0.04 4.52
C ARG A 76 11.30 -1.03 5.70
N LEU A 77 10.13 -1.26 6.30
CA LEU A 77 9.97 -2.13 7.47
C LEU A 77 10.21 -3.61 7.13
N SER A 78 9.69 -4.08 6.00
CA SER A 78 9.85 -5.47 5.56
C SER A 78 11.24 -5.81 5.05
N GLY A 79 12.08 -4.81 4.77
CA GLY A 79 13.35 -5.01 4.08
C GLY A 79 13.18 -5.51 2.65
N ILE A 80 11.95 -5.53 2.12
CA ILE A 80 11.64 -5.91 0.74
C ILE A 80 12.05 -4.74 -0.14
N ARG A 81 13.30 -4.78 -0.60
CA ARG A 81 13.73 -3.96 -1.74
C ARG A 81 13.01 -4.47 -2.97
N GLY A 82 12.37 -3.57 -3.71
CA GLY A 82 11.59 -3.92 -4.88
C GLY A 82 12.41 -4.83 -5.79
N ARG A 83 11.94 -6.05 -6.01
CA ARG A 83 12.37 -6.82 -7.18
C ARG A 83 11.77 -6.10 -8.38
N ASN A 84 12.50 -5.14 -8.93
CA ASN A 84 12.25 -4.73 -10.30
C ASN A 84 12.34 -6.00 -11.13
N LYS A 85 11.26 -6.40 -11.82
CA LYS A 85 11.23 -7.57 -12.70
C LYS A 85 12.25 -7.50 -13.86
N TRP A 86 13.06 -6.44 -13.93
CA TRP A 86 14.12 -6.21 -14.89
C TRP A 86 15.53 -6.53 -14.36
N GLU A 87 15.71 -6.86 -13.07
CA GLU A 87 17.03 -7.20 -12.48
C GLU A 87 17.30 -8.71 -12.42
N ARG A 88 16.81 -9.47 -13.40
CA ARG A 88 17.31 -10.82 -13.66
C ARG A 88 17.61 -10.98 -15.14
N GLY A 89 18.92 -10.95 -15.43
CA GLY A 89 19.62 -11.77 -16.43
C GLY A 89 19.04 -11.83 -17.83
#